data_AF-A0A381DIC6-F1
#
_entry.id   AF-A0A381DIC6-F1
#
_cell.length_a   1.000
_cell.length_b   1.000
_cell.length_c   1.000
_cell.angle_alpha   90.00
_cell.angle_beta   90.00
_cell.angle_gamma   90.00
#
_symmetry.space_group_name_H-M   'P 1'
#
loop_
_entity.id
_entity.type
_entity.pdbx_description
1 polymer ?
#
loop_
_entity_poly.entity_id
_entity_poly.type
_entity_poly.pdbx_seq_one_letter_code
_entity_poly.pdbx_strand_id
1 'polypeptide(L)'
;MNTKKFIVFLVSLIFFVGCSTKTDVAQNDFYDIYNDENLTDIKEDFQSQLVLQDDKTEEFSIPNADKYPYDLVKLLDRYLNTKAGGDCSGFVSLINGRYDNLYFDENELNSYYSNHRKSQAMYNLYKYNEKISLKNPKVGDLIFFSNTSTKKSIKSVNPKNVTHVGIIRGVNKDGTIKFIHFASGKNMYGYMNLRDKNTHIRDNKVINSYITRCSNASCLTSNRFIGYGKLN
;
A
#
# COMPACT_ATOMS: atom_id res chain seq x y z
N MET A 1 -39.21 63.03 -17.00
CA MET A 1 -38.05 63.90 -16.71
C MET A 1 -37.63 63.65 -15.27
N ASN A 2 -36.58 62.85 -15.05
CA ASN A 2 -35.19 63.29 -14.83
C ASN A 2 -35.08 64.13 -13.55
N THR A 3 -34.36 63.76 -12.49
CA THR A 3 -33.15 62.94 -12.36
C THR A 3 -33.07 62.37 -10.94
N LYS A 4 -32.77 61.07 -10.78
CA LYS A 4 -32.34 60.51 -9.49
C LYS A 4 -30.82 60.44 -9.47
N LYS A 5 -30.25 61.06 -8.44
CA LYS A 5 -28.82 61.24 -8.19
C LYS A 5 -28.14 59.87 -8.06
N PHE A 6 -27.15 59.61 -8.91
CA PHE A 6 -26.23 58.48 -8.80
C PHE A 6 -25.18 58.83 -7.75
N ILE A 7 -25.16 58.11 -6.63
CA ILE A 7 -24.04 58.08 -5.69
C ILE A 7 -23.41 56.71 -5.87
N VAL A 8 -22.25 56.64 -6.53
CA VAL A 8 -21.44 55.42 -6.62
C VAL A 8 -20.29 55.58 -5.64
N PHE A 9 -20.26 54.63 -4.70
CA PHE A 9 -19.22 54.45 -3.70
C PHE A 9 -17.87 54.16 -4.37
N LEU A 10 -16.86 54.91 -3.96
CA LEU A 10 -15.47 54.75 -4.35
C LEU A 10 -14.85 53.64 -3.48
N VAL A 11 -14.75 52.42 -4.02
CA VAL A 11 -14.03 51.31 -3.36
C VAL A 11 -12.56 51.44 -3.72
N SER A 12 -11.75 51.81 -2.71
CA SER A 12 -10.29 51.77 -2.79
C SER A 12 -9.81 50.34 -3.00
N LEU A 13 -9.13 50.11 -4.13
CA LEU A 13 -8.44 48.86 -4.43
C LEU A 13 -6.96 49.03 -4.06
N ILE A 14 -6.59 48.55 -2.88
CA ILE A 14 -5.20 48.23 -2.54
C ILE A 14 -5.28 46.86 -1.86
N PHE A 15 -4.50 45.89 -2.34
CA PHE A 15 -3.48 45.17 -1.57
C PHE A 15 -2.90 44.01 -2.41
N PHE A 16 -1.62 44.20 -2.76
CA PHE A 16 -0.51 43.23 -2.89
C PHE A 16 -0.56 42.11 -3.94
N VAL A 17 0.20 42.31 -5.01
CA VAL A 17 0.79 41.21 -5.79
C VAL A 17 2.28 41.48 -6.03
N GLY A 18 3.11 40.53 -5.59
CA GLY A 18 4.31 40.14 -6.31
C GLY A 18 5.66 40.71 -5.86
N CYS A 19 6.21 40.23 -4.74
CA CYS A 19 7.66 40.08 -4.64
C CYS A 19 8.04 38.77 -5.35
N SER A 20 8.64 38.91 -6.54
CA SER A 20 9.28 37.82 -7.28
C SER A 20 10.72 37.72 -6.80
N THR A 21 11.04 36.72 -5.99
CA THR A 21 12.42 36.27 -5.79
C THR A 21 12.63 35.03 -6.64
N LYS A 22 13.34 35.18 -7.76
CA LYS A 22 13.99 34.06 -8.42
C LYS A 22 14.99 33.48 -7.42
N THR A 23 14.78 32.23 -7.02
CA THR A 23 15.84 31.41 -6.46
C THR A 23 16.10 30.32 -7.48
N ASP A 24 17.25 30.46 -8.15
CA ASP A 24 17.84 29.40 -8.94
C ASP A 24 18.07 28.22 -8.01
N VAL A 25 17.26 27.17 -8.14
CA VAL A 25 17.54 25.89 -7.47
C VAL A 25 18.70 25.29 -8.23
N ALA A 26 19.89 25.44 -7.66
CA ALA A 26 21.09 24.72 -8.06
C ALA A 26 20.76 23.22 -8.15
N GLN A 27 20.89 22.68 -9.36
CA GLN A 27 21.24 21.29 -9.56
C GLN A 27 22.58 21.03 -8.87
N ASN A 28 22.68 19.84 -8.25
CA ASN A 28 23.83 19.26 -7.55
C ASN A 28 23.80 19.48 -6.03
N ASP A 29 23.38 18.43 -5.30
CA ASP A 29 23.83 18.07 -3.93
C ASP A 29 23.17 16.75 -3.47
N PHE A 30 23.13 15.70 -4.31
CA PHE A 30 22.62 14.38 -3.89
C PHE A 30 23.47 13.18 -4.35
N TYR A 31 24.76 13.41 -4.61
CA TYR A 31 25.76 12.36 -4.72
C TYR A 31 26.87 12.71 -3.72
N ASP A 32 26.66 12.38 -2.44
CA ASP A 32 27.73 12.27 -1.42
C ASP A 32 27.15 11.92 -0.04
N ILE A 33 26.44 10.79 0.08
CA ILE A 33 26.28 10.09 1.39
C ILE A 33 26.29 8.58 1.11
N TYR A 34 27.39 8.07 0.58
CA TYR A 34 27.76 6.65 0.64
C TYR A 34 29.28 6.60 0.72
N ASN A 35 29.81 6.92 1.90
CA ASN A 35 31.15 6.55 2.38
C ASN A 35 31.23 6.91 3.87
N ASP A 36 30.82 6.00 4.74
CA ASP A 36 31.24 5.99 6.15
C ASP A 36 31.57 4.54 6.53
N GLU A 37 32.81 4.32 6.95
CA GLU A 37 33.42 3.03 7.27
C GLU A 37 32.99 2.47 8.64
N ASN A 38 32.04 3.09 9.34
CA ASN A 38 31.55 2.62 10.66
C ASN A 38 30.26 1.76 10.61
N LEU A 39 29.98 1.08 9.49
CA LEU A 39 28.77 0.26 9.32
C LEU A 39 28.79 -1.05 10.12
N THR A 40 29.92 -1.46 10.69
CA THR A 40 30.06 -2.72 11.43
C THR A 40 29.58 -2.63 12.88
N ASP A 41 29.87 -1.53 13.58
CA ASP A 41 29.46 -1.37 15.00
C ASP A 41 27.97 -1.05 15.13
N ILE A 42 27.37 -0.41 14.13
CA ILE A 42 25.92 -0.13 14.10
C ILE A 42 25.11 -1.41 13.85
N LYS A 43 25.68 -2.43 13.20
CA LYS A 43 24.99 -3.69 12.92
C LYS A 43 24.77 -4.55 14.16
N GLU A 44 25.69 -4.55 15.11
CA GLU A 44 25.58 -5.40 16.30
C GLU A 44 24.57 -4.84 17.31
N ASP A 45 24.56 -3.52 17.52
CA ASP A 45 23.61 -2.88 18.45
C ASP A 45 22.16 -2.91 17.89
N PHE A 46 22.00 -2.86 16.56
CA PHE A 46 20.69 -2.83 15.91
C PHE A 46 20.02 -4.21 15.74
N GLN A 47 20.78 -5.30 15.68
CA GLN A 47 20.24 -6.68 15.68
C GLN A 47 19.50 -6.99 16.98
N SER A 48 19.89 -6.37 18.09
CA SER A 48 19.22 -6.54 19.40
C SER A 48 17.88 -5.81 19.52
N GLN A 49 17.57 -4.88 18.60
CA GLN A 49 16.37 -4.04 18.60
C GLN A 49 15.30 -4.44 17.57
N LEU A 50 15.39 -5.64 16.97
CA LEU A 50 14.43 -6.14 15.96
C LEU A 50 12.97 -6.34 16.46
N VAL A 51 12.62 -5.88 17.65
CA VAL A 51 11.24 -5.67 18.07
C VAL A 51 10.85 -4.23 17.69
N LEU A 52 10.26 -4.05 16.50
CA LEU A 52 9.49 -2.84 16.21
C LEU A 52 8.32 -2.80 17.18
N GLN A 53 8.50 -2.11 18.31
CA GLN A 53 7.45 -1.79 19.26
C GLN A 53 6.48 -0.81 18.61
N ASP A 54 5.55 -1.34 17.81
CA ASP A 54 4.30 -0.65 17.51
C ASP A 54 3.50 -0.70 18.83
N ASP A 55 3.17 0.47 19.36
CA ASP A 55 2.53 0.65 20.67
C ASP A 55 1.28 -0.24 20.80
N LYS A 56 1.32 -1.13 21.82
CA LYS A 56 0.35 -2.17 22.23
C LYS A 56 0.40 -3.52 21.48
N THR A 57 1.31 -4.37 21.97
CA THR A 57 1.19 -5.84 22.13
C THR A 57 1.07 -6.75 20.89
N GLU A 58 1.82 -6.53 19.80
CA GLU A 58 2.01 -7.58 18.80
C GLU A 58 3.46 -7.69 18.29
N GLU A 59 4.13 -8.80 18.63
CA GLU A 59 5.48 -9.13 18.15
C GLU A 59 5.42 -9.51 16.66
N PHE A 60 5.69 -8.53 15.80
CA PHE A 60 5.75 -8.73 14.36
C PHE A 60 7.16 -9.15 13.95
N SER A 61 7.39 -10.45 13.77
CA SER A 61 8.62 -10.91 13.11
C SER A 61 8.61 -10.47 11.66
N ILE A 62 9.74 -9.94 11.15
CA ILE A 62 10.01 -9.81 9.71
C ILE A 62 10.65 -11.15 9.28
N PRO A 63 9.89 -12.15 8.79
CA PRO A 63 10.47 -13.43 8.46
C PRO A 63 11.11 -13.29 7.08
N ASN A 64 12.42 -13.55 6.99
CA ASN A 64 13.30 -13.25 5.84
C ASN A 64 13.67 -11.76 5.68
N ALA A 65 14.14 -11.10 6.75
CA ALA A 65 14.86 -9.83 6.64
C ALA A 65 15.99 -9.89 5.58
N ASP A 66 16.53 -11.08 5.34
CA ASP A 66 17.60 -11.34 4.38
C ASP A 66 17.17 -11.21 2.90
N LYS A 67 15.87 -11.21 2.59
CA LYS A 67 15.37 -11.23 1.19
C LYS A 67 14.82 -9.88 0.69
N TYR A 68 14.24 -9.05 1.55
CA TYR A 68 13.84 -7.68 1.20
C TYR A 68 14.39 -6.69 2.22
N PRO A 69 15.09 -5.63 1.78
CA PRO A 69 15.75 -4.71 2.68
C PRO A 69 14.77 -4.05 3.65
N TYR A 70 15.27 -3.73 4.84
CA TYR A 70 14.63 -2.82 5.80
C TYR A 70 14.05 -1.56 5.13
N ASP A 71 14.68 -1.10 4.05
CA ASP A 71 14.25 0.06 3.27
C ASP A 71 12.88 -0.12 2.60
N LEU A 72 12.51 -1.34 2.16
CA LEU A 72 11.17 -1.57 1.61
C LEU A 72 10.11 -1.39 2.69
N VAL A 73 10.31 -1.99 3.88
CA VAL A 73 9.39 -1.85 5.00
C VAL A 73 9.27 -0.39 5.43
N LYS A 74 10.39 0.32 5.55
CA LYS A 74 10.42 1.75 5.87
C LYS A 74 9.70 2.60 4.81
N LEU A 75 9.84 2.25 3.53
CA LEU A 75 9.12 2.90 2.44
C LEU A 75 7.61 2.66 2.53
N LEU A 76 7.18 1.43 2.81
CA LEU A 76 5.77 1.09 3.02
C LEU A 76 5.18 1.89 4.20
N ASP A 77 5.88 1.89 5.35
CA ASP A 77 5.45 2.53 6.58
C ASP A 77 5.38 4.06 6.41
N ARG A 78 6.27 4.68 5.60
CA ARG A 78 6.21 6.12 5.24
C ARG A 78 4.88 6.52 4.60
N TYR A 79 4.26 5.63 3.83
CA TYR A 79 3.01 5.93 3.14
C TYR A 79 1.77 5.50 3.92
N LEU A 80 1.91 4.85 5.07
CA LEU A 80 0.78 4.52 5.95
C LEU A 80 0.00 5.77 6.34
N ASN A 81 -1.33 5.67 6.41
CA ASN A 81 -2.27 6.76 6.70
C ASN A 81 -2.29 7.92 5.69
N THR A 82 -1.51 7.86 4.60
CA THR A 82 -1.54 8.88 3.54
C THR A 82 -2.56 8.54 2.45
N LYS A 83 -2.88 9.53 1.59
CA LYS A 83 -3.69 9.32 0.38
C LYS A 83 -2.85 8.98 -0.86
N ALA A 84 -1.55 8.76 -0.70
CA ALA A 84 -0.64 8.54 -1.82
C ALA A 84 -1.00 7.25 -2.57
N GLY A 85 -0.90 7.28 -3.90
CA GLY A 85 -1.30 6.18 -4.78
C GLY A 85 -2.77 6.22 -5.22
N GLY A 86 -3.67 6.84 -4.45
CA GLY A 86 -5.06 7.13 -4.85
C GLY A 86 -6.03 5.93 -4.92
N ASP A 87 -5.55 4.73 -5.21
CA ASP A 87 -6.29 3.46 -5.15
C ASP A 87 -5.38 2.27 -4.80
N CYS A 88 -5.95 1.06 -4.71
CA CYS A 88 -5.21 -0.14 -4.28
C CYS A 88 -4.04 -0.50 -5.20
N SER A 89 -4.23 -0.44 -6.51
CA SER A 89 -3.19 -0.69 -7.52
C SER A 89 -2.26 0.50 -7.72
N GLY A 90 -2.75 1.72 -7.48
CA GLY A 90 -1.97 2.94 -7.52
C GLY A 90 -1.02 3.03 -6.32
N PHE A 91 -1.39 2.51 -5.15
CA PHE A 91 -0.45 2.31 -4.04
C PHE A 91 0.68 1.34 -4.43
N VAL A 92 0.36 0.20 -5.05
CA VAL A 92 1.40 -0.73 -5.53
C VAL A 92 2.29 -0.05 -6.58
N SER A 93 1.72 0.71 -7.51
CA SER A 93 2.47 1.44 -8.56
C SER A 93 3.38 2.52 -7.96
N LEU A 94 2.92 3.21 -6.90
CA LEU A 94 3.73 4.17 -6.17
C LEU A 94 4.96 3.50 -5.55
N ILE A 95 4.80 2.37 -4.87
CA ILE A 95 5.93 1.65 -4.28
C ILE A 95 6.83 1.10 -5.39
N ASN A 96 6.26 0.55 -6.46
CA ASN A 96 7.00 0.06 -7.63
C ASN A 96 7.98 1.09 -8.18
N GLY A 97 7.51 2.31 -8.47
CA GLY A 97 8.36 3.38 -9.00
C GLY A 97 9.32 4.00 -7.97
N ARG A 98 9.13 3.74 -6.68
CA ARG A 98 10.01 4.20 -5.59
C ARG A 98 11.04 3.15 -5.17
N TYR A 99 10.95 1.95 -5.74
CA TYR A 99 11.75 0.78 -5.38
C TYR A 99 12.12 0.00 -6.64
N ASP A 100 12.75 0.67 -7.60
CA ASP A 100 13.37 0.09 -8.79
C ASP A 100 12.50 -0.92 -9.57
N ASN A 101 11.22 -0.58 -9.76
CA ASN A 101 10.26 -1.42 -10.49
C ASN A 101 10.12 -2.85 -9.93
N LEU A 102 10.27 -3.01 -8.61
CA LEU A 102 10.25 -4.30 -7.90
C LEU A 102 9.12 -5.25 -8.33
N TYR A 103 7.92 -4.72 -8.57
CA TYR A 103 6.72 -5.51 -8.82
C TYR A 103 6.48 -5.83 -10.29
N PHE A 104 6.79 -4.90 -11.20
CA PHE A 104 6.56 -5.04 -12.64
C PHE A 104 7.24 -3.91 -13.42
N ASP A 105 7.56 -4.19 -14.68
CA ASP A 105 7.75 -3.17 -15.71
C ASP A 105 6.38 -2.72 -16.28
N GLU A 106 6.19 -1.42 -16.53
CA GLU A 106 4.90 -0.90 -17.01
C GLU A 106 4.59 -1.33 -18.46
N ASN A 107 5.61 -1.46 -19.32
CA ASN A 107 5.40 -1.88 -20.70
C ASN A 107 5.02 -3.35 -20.76
N GLU A 108 5.65 -4.19 -19.93
CA GLU A 108 5.26 -5.59 -19.77
C GLU A 108 3.81 -5.68 -19.23
N LEU A 109 3.49 -4.96 -18.15
CA LEU A 109 2.18 -5.01 -17.51
C LEU A 109 1.03 -4.65 -18.47
N ASN A 110 1.26 -3.73 -19.40
CA ASN A 110 0.27 -3.33 -20.41
C ASN A 110 -0.26 -4.51 -21.24
N SER A 111 0.54 -5.56 -21.45
CA SER A 111 0.14 -6.76 -22.19
C SER A 111 -0.80 -7.69 -21.41
N TYR A 112 -1.00 -7.46 -20.11
CA TYR A 112 -1.78 -8.33 -19.22
C TYR A 112 -3.12 -7.75 -18.78
N TYR A 113 -3.49 -6.57 -19.28
CA TYR A 113 -4.82 -6.01 -19.04
C TYR A 113 -5.90 -6.83 -19.78
N SER A 114 -6.81 -7.43 -19.01
CA SER A 114 -8.02 -8.07 -19.54
C SER A 114 -9.28 -7.22 -19.34
N ASN A 115 -9.16 -6.11 -18.62
CA ASN A 115 -10.15 -5.06 -18.40
C ASN A 115 -9.40 -3.81 -17.86
N HIS A 116 -10.09 -2.73 -17.48
CA HIS A 116 -9.45 -1.49 -16.99
C HIS A 116 -8.77 -1.57 -15.60
N ARG A 117 -8.84 -2.72 -14.90
CA ARG A 117 -8.32 -2.84 -13.52
C ARG A 117 -6.86 -3.27 -13.54
N LYS A 118 -5.98 -2.38 -13.08
CA LYS A 118 -4.54 -2.67 -12.95
C LYS A 118 -4.25 -3.80 -11.95
N SER A 119 -5.04 -3.95 -10.88
CA SER A 119 -4.92 -5.10 -9.97
C SER A 119 -5.15 -6.45 -10.66
N GLN A 120 -6.06 -6.51 -11.65
CA GLN A 120 -6.25 -7.69 -12.48
C GLN A 120 -5.06 -7.91 -13.42
N ALA A 121 -4.53 -6.86 -14.03
CA ALA A 121 -3.34 -6.95 -14.88
C ALA A 121 -2.12 -7.48 -14.10
N MET A 122 -1.89 -6.97 -12.88
CA MET A 122 -0.84 -7.46 -11.99
C MET A 122 -1.03 -8.95 -11.68
N TYR A 123 -2.25 -9.37 -11.33
CA TYR A 123 -2.53 -10.78 -11.09
C TYR A 123 -2.28 -11.65 -12.33
N ASN A 124 -2.69 -11.19 -13.51
CA ASN A 124 -2.49 -11.90 -14.77
C ASN A 124 -1.00 -12.07 -15.10
N LEU A 125 -0.20 -11.01 -14.94
CA LEU A 125 1.26 -11.05 -15.10
C LEU A 125 1.90 -12.08 -14.16
N TYR A 126 1.58 -12.00 -12.86
CA TYR A 126 2.13 -12.94 -11.88
C TYR A 126 1.67 -14.37 -12.15
N LYS A 127 0.43 -14.55 -12.64
CA LYS A 127 -0.08 -15.86 -13.01
C LYS A 127 0.63 -16.43 -14.23
N TYR A 128 0.86 -15.62 -15.26
CA TYR A 128 1.59 -16.01 -16.45
C TYR A 128 3.01 -16.45 -16.13
N ASN A 129 3.67 -15.72 -15.22
CA ASN A 129 5.01 -16.04 -14.72
C ASN A 129 5.03 -17.14 -13.65
N GLU A 130 3.92 -17.86 -13.43
CA GLU A 130 3.79 -18.93 -12.43
C GLU A 130 4.13 -18.51 -10.99
N LYS A 131 4.03 -17.21 -10.68
CA LYS A 131 4.34 -16.57 -9.39
C LYS A 131 3.14 -16.42 -8.46
N ILE A 132 1.98 -17.00 -8.80
CA ILE A 132 0.82 -17.04 -7.89
C ILE A 132 0.92 -18.25 -6.96
N SER A 133 0.86 -18.01 -5.65
CA SER A 133 0.86 -19.08 -4.64
C SER A 133 -0.18 -18.83 -3.55
N LEU A 134 -0.70 -19.91 -2.97
CA LEU A 134 -1.64 -19.88 -1.84
C LEU A 134 -0.94 -20.04 -0.48
N LYS A 135 0.39 -20.24 -0.47
CA LYS A 135 1.16 -20.62 0.72
C LYS A 135 2.39 -19.73 0.89
N ASN A 136 3.03 -19.87 2.06
CA ASN A 136 4.32 -19.28 2.41
C ASN A 136 4.43 -17.78 2.06
N PRO A 137 3.50 -16.93 2.53
CA PRO A 137 3.58 -15.48 2.34
C PRO A 137 4.90 -14.93 2.88
N LYS A 138 5.48 -13.96 2.18
CA LYS A 138 6.67 -13.23 2.63
C LYS A 138 6.40 -11.72 2.64
N VAL A 139 7.18 -10.99 3.41
CA VAL A 139 7.25 -9.53 3.34
C VAL A 139 7.55 -9.13 1.90
N GLY A 140 6.91 -8.08 1.41
CA GLY A 140 7.07 -7.59 0.03
C GLY A 140 6.12 -8.25 -0.98
N ASP A 141 5.68 -9.49 -0.78
CA ASP A 141 4.74 -10.17 -1.69
C ASP A 141 3.46 -9.34 -1.90
N LEU A 142 2.89 -9.43 -3.11
CA LEU A 142 1.54 -8.92 -3.36
C LEU A 142 0.51 -9.86 -2.76
N ILE A 143 -0.60 -9.32 -2.26
CA ILE A 143 -1.75 -10.08 -1.79
C ILE A 143 -3.00 -9.67 -2.58
N PHE A 144 -3.64 -10.63 -3.24
CA PHE A 144 -4.77 -10.37 -4.14
C PHE A 144 -6.10 -10.85 -3.57
N PHE A 145 -7.15 -10.07 -3.84
CA PHE A 145 -8.53 -10.40 -3.46
C PHE A 145 -9.48 -10.22 -4.64
N SER A 146 -10.54 -11.04 -4.66
CA SER A 146 -11.61 -10.98 -5.66
C SER A 146 -12.91 -10.43 -5.08
N ASN A 147 -13.77 -9.93 -5.96
CA ASN A 147 -15.16 -9.59 -5.64
C ASN A 147 -15.34 -8.60 -4.48
N THR A 148 -14.39 -7.69 -4.32
CA THR A 148 -14.40 -6.67 -3.26
C THR A 148 -15.23 -5.43 -3.62
N SER A 149 -15.50 -5.23 -4.91
CA SER A 149 -16.29 -4.13 -5.44
C SER A 149 -17.73 -4.60 -5.72
N THR A 150 -18.71 -4.10 -4.96
CA THR A 150 -20.19 -4.24 -5.11
C THR A 150 -20.93 -5.34 -4.34
N LYS A 151 -22.16 -5.01 -3.90
CA LYS A 151 -23.14 -5.90 -3.22
C LYS A 151 -23.58 -7.10 -4.09
N LYS A 152 -23.47 -7.01 -5.42
CA LYS A 152 -23.87 -8.07 -6.36
C LYS A 152 -22.81 -9.17 -6.54
N SER A 153 -21.57 -8.95 -6.10
CA SER A 153 -20.44 -9.88 -6.28
C SER A 153 -20.24 -10.84 -5.09
N ILE A 154 -21.18 -10.87 -4.15
CA ILE A 154 -21.01 -11.55 -2.85
C ILE A 154 -21.11 -13.08 -2.95
N LYS A 155 -21.56 -13.66 -4.07
CA LYS A 155 -21.99 -15.08 -4.10
C LYS A 155 -20.86 -16.13 -4.14
N SER A 156 -19.63 -15.80 -4.50
CA SER A 156 -18.47 -16.71 -4.36
C SER A 156 -17.15 -15.99 -4.61
N VAL A 157 -16.01 -16.60 -4.27
CA VAL A 157 -14.68 -16.18 -4.74
C VAL A 157 -14.57 -16.54 -6.23
N ASN A 158 -14.22 -15.57 -7.07
CA ASN A 158 -13.96 -15.81 -8.49
C ASN A 158 -12.56 -15.28 -8.83
N PRO A 159 -11.55 -16.14 -9.03
CA PRO A 159 -10.20 -15.70 -9.36
C PRO A 159 -10.12 -15.00 -10.72
N LYS A 160 -11.15 -15.09 -11.57
CA LYS A 160 -11.27 -14.30 -12.81
C LYS A 160 -11.70 -12.84 -12.58
N ASN A 161 -12.04 -12.47 -11.34
CA ASN A 161 -12.46 -11.10 -10.99
C ASN A 161 -11.63 -10.57 -9.82
N VAL A 162 -10.34 -10.37 -10.06
CA VAL A 162 -9.45 -9.67 -9.13
C VAL A 162 -9.88 -8.21 -9.07
N THR A 163 -10.16 -7.73 -7.87
CA THR A 163 -10.69 -6.37 -7.65
C THR A 163 -9.87 -5.59 -6.64
N HIS A 164 -8.94 -6.22 -5.93
CA HIS A 164 -8.15 -5.56 -4.89
C HIS A 164 -6.78 -6.19 -4.74
N VAL A 165 -5.81 -5.37 -4.35
CA VAL A 165 -4.42 -5.78 -4.11
C VAL A 165 -3.85 -4.99 -2.92
N GLY A 166 -2.88 -5.58 -2.23
CA GLY A 166 -2.05 -4.93 -1.22
C GLY A 166 -0.63 -5.48 -1.24
N ILE A 167 0.23 -4.94 -0.38
CA ILE A 167 1.62 -5.38 -0.19
C ILE A 167 1.76 -5.94 1.23
N ILE A 168 2.30 -7.16 1.35
CA ILE A 168 2.53 -7.77 2.66
C ILE A 168 3.65 -7.01 3.37
N ARG A 169 3.31 -6.38 4.49
CA ARG A 169 4.26 -5.74 5.40
C ARG A 169 4.93 -6.78 6.29
N GLY A 170 4.27 -7.92 6.51
CA GLY A 170 4.86 -9.15 7.04
C GLY A 170 3.87 -10.12 7.68
N VAL A 171 4.40 -11.03 8.50
CA VAL A 171 3.71 -12.27 8.88
C VAL A 171 4.04 -12.62 10.34
N ASN A 172 3.00 -12.72 11.16
CA ASN A 172 3.09 -13.12 12.57
C ASN A 172 3.37 -14.62 12.71
N LYS A 173 3.93 -15.02 13.86
CA LYS A 173 4.18 -16.43 14.22
C LYS A 173 2.89 -17.29 14.13
N ASP A 174 1.74 -16.71 14.45
CA ASP A 174 0.42 -17.37 14.37
C ASP A 174 -0.11 -17.54 12.92
N GLY A 175 0.61 -17.01 11.93
CA GLY A 175 0.24 -17.04 10.50
C GLY A 175 -0.62 -15.86 10.05
N THR A 176 -0.88 -14.88 10.93
CA THR A 176 -1.61 -13.66 10.57
C THR A 176 -0.72 -12.75 9.73
N ILE A 177 -1.22 -12.36 8.57
CA ILE A 177 -0.54 -11.50 7.61
C ILE A 177 -1.00 -10.07 7.85
N LYS A 178 -0.07 -9.14 8.05
CA LYS A 178 -0.32 -7.69 8.05
C LYS A 178 0.12 -7.16 6.70
N PHE A 179 -0.77 -6.48 6.00
CA PHE A 179 -0.51 -5.91 4.69
C PHE A 179 -0.95 -4.45 4.64
N ILE A 180 -0.34 -3.66 3.77
CA ILE A 180 -0.78 -2.29 3.50
C ILE A 180 -1.51 -2.26 2.17
N HIS A 181 -2.63 -1.57 2.14
CA HIS A 181 -3.41 -1.34 0.94
C HIS A 181 -4.09 0.03 1.02
N PHE A 182 -4.41 0.60 -0.13
CA PHE A 182 -5.30 1.74 -0.18
C PHE A 182 -6.75 1.27 -0.03
N ALA A 183 -7.42 1.72 1.02
CA ALA A 183 -8.85 1.52 1.23
C ALA A 183 -9.43 2.67 2.05
N SER A 184 -10.75 2.89 1.92
CA SER A 184 -11.44 3.93 2.67
C SER A 184 -10.77 5.32 2.55
N GLY A 185 -10.17 5.60 1.39
CA GLY A 185 -9.55 6.89 1.06
C GLY A 185 -8.12 7.09 1.57
N LYS A 186 -7.45 6.06 2.12
CA LYS A 186 -6.04 6.14 2.55
C LYS A 186 -5.34 4.78 2.53
N ASN A 187 -4.01 4.78 2.60
CA ASN A 187 -3.21 3.59 2.86
C ASN A 187 -3.38 3.17 4.33
N MET A 188 -3.71 1.91 4.55
CA MET A 188 -3.97 1.38 5.90
C MET A 188 -3.57 -0.08 6.01
N TYR A 189 -3.45 -0.54 7.26
CA TYR A 189 -3.26 -1.94 7.55
C TYR A 189 -4.54 -2.74 7.29
N GLY A 190 -4.37 -3.88 6.64
CA GLY A 190 -5.30 -4.99 6.63
C GLY A 190 -4.65 -6.23 7.26
N TYR A 191 -5.50 -7.10 7.80
CA TYR A 191 -5.09 -8.36 8.41
C TYR A 191 -5.76 -9.54 7.74
N MET A 192 -5.06 -10.67 7.66
CA MET A 192 -5.63 -11.93 7.17
C MET A 192 -4.99 -13.14 7.83
N ASN A 193 -5.79 -14.11 8.25
CA ASN A 193 -5.33 -15.41 8.69
C ASN A 193 -6.21 -16.52 8.08
N LEU A 194 -5.60 -17.37 7.23
CA LEU A 194 -6.31 -18.46 6.54
C LEU A 194 -6.58 -19.68 7.42
N ARG A 195 -5.94 -19.80 8.59
CA ARG A 195 -6.24 -20.86 9.57
C ARG A 195 -7.57 -20.59 10.27
N ASP A 196 -8.01 -19.35 10.24
CA ASP A 196 -9.17 -18.87 10.97
C ASP A 196 -10.07 -17.99 10.10
N LYS A 197 -10.57 -18.58 9.01
CA LYS A 197 -11.14 -17.83 7.88
C LYS A 197 -12.37 -16.99 8.24
N ASN A 198 -13.18 -17.40 9.20
CA ASN A 198 -14.47 -16.74 9.47
C ASN A 198 -14.45 -15.79 10.67
N THR A 199 -13.28 -15.56 11.25
CA THR A 199 -13.11 -14.76 12.46
C THR A 199 -12.56 -13.38 12.12
N HIS A 200 -13.29 -12.35 12.53
CA HIS A 200 -12.84 -10.97 12.42
C HIS A 200 -11.83 -10.63 13.51
N ILE A 201 -12.19 -10.90 14.77
CA ILE A 201 -11.42 -10.58 15.97
C ILE A 201 -11.34 -11.83 16.87
N ARG A 202 -10.18 -12.08 17.46
CA ARG A 202 -9.95 -13.03 18.56
C ARG A 202 -9.02 -12.36 19.56
N ASP A 203 -9.30 -12.50 20.86
CA ASP A 203 -8.44 -12.00 21.94
C ASP A 203 -8.04 -10.52 21.76
N ASN A 204 -9.01 -9.69 21.39
CA ASN A 204 -8.84 -8.26 21.06
C ASN A 204 -7.92 -7.93 19.88
N LYS A 205 -7.48 -8.94 19.12
CA LYS A 205 -6.67 -8.79 17.91
C LYS A 205 -7.52 -8.99 16.65
N VAL A 206 -7.29 -8.14 15.64
CA VAL A 206 -7.89 -8.32 14.32
C VAL A 206 -7.20 -9.47 13.59
N ILE A 207 -7.95 -10.55 13.32
CA ILE A 207 -7.47 -11.75 12.63
C ILE A 207 -7.70 -11.62 11.12
N ASN A 208 -8.88 -11.15 10.71
CA ASN A 208 -9.21 -10.83 9.33
C ASN A 208 -9.93 -9.48 9.25
N SER A 209 -9.43 -8.56 8.43
CA SER A 209 -10.11 -7.30 8.18
C SER A 209 -11.32 -7.48 7.26
N TYR A 210 -12.31 -6.60 7.35
CA TYR A 210 -13.33 -6.46 6.32
C TYR A 210 -12.72 -5.77 5.10
N ILE A 211 -12.65 -6.48 3.96
CA ILE A 211 -12.11 -5.94 2.69
C ILE A 211 -13.21 -5.34 1.80
N THR A 212 -14.47 -5.54 2.20
CA THR A 212 -15.67 -5.02 1.53
C THR A 212 -16.57 -4.29 2.52
N ARG A 213 -17.50 -3.45 2.03
CA ARG A 213 -18.47 -2.73 2.87
C ARG A 213 -19.59 -3.63 3.39
N CYS A 214 -19.27 -4.57 4.28
CA CYS A 214 -20.21 -5.39 5.04
C CYS A 214 -19.50 -6.07 6.22
N SER A 215 -20.29 -6.60 7.17
CA SER A 215 -19.84 -7.09 8.48
C SER A 215 -20.10 -8.58 8.71
N ASN A 216 -20.17 -9.39 7.64
CA ASN A 216 -20.30 -10.85 7.75
C ASN A 216 -19.01 -11.56 7.32
N ALA A 217 -18.89 -12.85 7.65
CA ALA A 217 -17.68 -13.63 7.38
C ALA A 217 -17.26 -13.60 5.89
N SER A 218 -18.22 -13.60 4.95
CA SER A 218 -17.91 -13.55 3.51
C SER A 218 -17.21 -12.25 3.08
N CYS A 219 -17.25 -11.21 3.91
CA CYS A 219 -16.66 -9.90 3.66
C CYS A 219 -15.22 -9.78 4.18
N LEU A 220 -14.73 -10.82 4.87
CA LEU A 220 -13.39 -10.88 5.42
C LEU A 220 -12.35 -11.14 4.32
N THR A 221 -11.14 -10.62 4.52
CA THR A 221 -9.97 -10.81 3.65
C THR A 221 -9.74 -12.27 3.28
N SER A 222 -9.75 -13.17 4.26
CA SER A 222 -9.65 -14.63 4.11
C SER A 222 -10.65 -15.24 3.11
N ASN A 223 -11.88 -14.73 3.09
CA ASN A 223 -12.96 -15.22 2.24
C ASN A 223 -13.01 -14.54 0.86
N ARG A 224 -12.11 -13.59 0.60
CA ARG A 224 -11.94 -12.94 -0.71
C ARG A 224 -10.57 -13.19 -1.32
N PHE A 225 -9.65 -13.79 -0.56
CA PHE A 225 -8.29 -14.12 -0.96
C PHE A 225 -8.25 -15.06 -2.16
N ILE A 226 -7.37 -14.76 -3.11
CA ILE A 226 -7.19 -15.56 -4.33
C ILE A 226 -5.72 -15.90 -4.64
N GLY A 227 -4.77 -15.37 -3.88
CA GLY A 227 -3.36 -15.70 -4.04
C GLY A 227 -2.41 -14.59 -3.63
N TYR A 228 -1.17 -15.00 -3.34
CA TYR A 228 -0.02 -14.11 -3.21
C TYR A 228 0.71 -14.04 -4.54
N GLY A 229 1.11 -12.84 -4.94
CA GLY A 229 2.09 -12.65 -6.00
C GLY A 229 3.49 -12.69 -5.41
N LYS A 230 4.24 -13.75 -5.71
CA LYS A 230 5.60 -13.98 -5.24
C LYS A 230 6.58 -13.15 -6.03
N LEU A 231 7.39 -12.35 -5.33
CA LEU A 231 8.47 -11.63 -5.99
C LEU A 231 9.58 -12.62 -6.43
N ASN A 232 9.96 -13.57 -5.57
CA ASN A 232 10.82 -14.72 -5.91
C ASN A 232 10.62 -15.93 -4.99
#